data_AF-A0A962D460-F1
#
_entry.id   AF-A0A962D460-F1
#
_cell.length_a   1.000
_cell.length_b   1.000
_cell.length_c   1.000
_cell.angle_alpha   90.00
_cell.angle_beta   90.00
_cell.angle_gamma   90.00
#
_symmetry.space_group_name_H-M   'P 1'
#
loop_
_entity.id
_entity.type
_entity.pdbx_description
1 polymer ?
#
loop_
_entity_poly.entity_id
_entity_poly.type
_entity_poly.pdbx_seq_one_letter_code
_entity_poly.pdbx_strand_id
1 'polypeptide(L)'
;KIALLGILPRGAGIDWDKVIFKGLVLHGIYGRRMYETWYKMTQMLLTGFPLQKVLTHQFSIDDFQDGFELMASGQCGKVVCNWT
;
A
#
# COMPACT_ATOMS: atom_id res chain seq x y z
N LYS A 1 -18.20 4.88 5.79
CA LYS A 1 -17.78 3.83 4.81
C LYS A 1 -16.38 3.37 5.19
N ILE A 2 -16.13 2.07 5.23
CA ILE A 2 -14.83 1.48 5.59
C ILE A 2 -14.34 0.69 4.37
N ALA A 3 -13.11 0.95 3.95
CA ALA A 3 -12.44 0.23 2.87
C ALA A 3 -11.48 -0.79 3.46
N LEU A 4 -11.60 -2.05 3.04
CA LEU A 4 -10.79 -3.17 3.52
C LEU A 4 -9.84 -3.61 2.40
N LEU A 5 -8.55 -3.27 2.53
CA LEU A 5 -7.51 -3.61 1.56
C LEU A 5 -6.59 -4.75 2.05
N GLY A 6 -6.35 -4.83 3.36
CA GLY A 6 -5.42 -5.80 3.94
C GLY A 6 -5.92 -7.25 3.82
N ILE A 7 -4.97 -8.19 3.73
CA ILE A 7 -5.26 -9.62 3.81
C ILE A 7 -5.38 -9.97 5.29
N LEU A 8 -6.61 -10.20 5.75
CA LEU A 8 -6.89 -10.54 7.13
C LEU A 8 -6.60 -12.02 7.40
N PRO A 9 -6.02 -12.37 8.56
CA PRO A 9 -5.81 -13.77 8.93
C PRO A 9 -7.14 -14.49 9.17
N ARG A 10 -7.12 -15.82 9.14
CA ARG A 10 -8.30 -16.63 9.50
C ARG A 10 -8.74 -16.31 10.93
N GLY A 11 -10.03 -16.13 11.15
CA GLY A 11 -10.59 -15.81 12.46
C GLY A 11 -10.53 -14.33 12.85
N ALA A 12 -10.13 -13.43 11.95
CA ALA A 12 -10.22 -11.98 12.17
C ALA A 12 -11.69 -11.52 12.25
N GLY A 13 -12.26 -11.57 13.45
CA GLY A 13 -13.59 -11.05 13.76
C GLY A 13 -13.57 -9.57 14.15
N ILE A 14 -14.73 -8.91 13.99
CA ILE A 14 -14.99 -7.56 14.49
C ILE A 14 -16.28 -7.56 15.31
N ASP A 15 -16.46 -6.50 16.09
CA ASP A 15 -17.71 -6.21 16.79
C ASP A 15 -18.79 -5.75 15.79
N TRP A 16 -19.76 -6.63 15.52
CA TRP A 16 -20.83 -6.40 14.55
C TRP A 16 -21.87 -5.40 15.03
N ASP A 17 -22.04 -5.21 16.34
CA ASP A 17 -22.96 -4.21 16.88
C ASP A 17 -22.54 -2.81 16.44
N LYS A 18 -21.23 -2.53 16.40
CA LYS A 18 -20.71 -1.27 15.87
C LYS A 18 -21.00 -1.07 14.39
N VAL A 19 -21.03 -2.13 13.60
CA VAL A 19 -21.35 -2.04 12.17
C VAL A 19 -22.84 -1.79 11.98
N ILE A 20 -23.69 -2.52 12.71
CA ILE A 20 -25.15 -2.46 12.60
C ILE A 20 -25.69 -1.14 13.15
N PHE A 21 -25.42 -0.83 14.43
CA PHE A 21 -26.03 0.33 15.08
C PHE A 21 -25.48 1.67 14.59
N LYS A 22 -24.28 1.68 13.99
CA LYS A 22 -23.73 2.88 13.33
C LYS A 22 -23.96 2.91 11.82
N GLY A 23 -24.66 1.91 11.26
CA GLY A 23 -24.94 1.82 9.83
C GLY A 23 -23.68 1.86 8.95
N LEU A 24 -22.60 1.19 9.37
CA LEU A 24 -21.33 1.24 8.66
C LEU A 24 -21.39 0.39 7.39
N VAL A 25 -21.00 0.99 6.26
CA VAL A 25 -20.82 0.29 5.00
C VAL A 25 -19.38 -0.23 4.90
N LEU A 26 -19.22 -1.54 4.79
CA LEU A 26 -17.93 -2.21 4.55
C LEU A 26 -17.75 -2.48 3.06
N HIS A 27 -16.58 -2.14 2.51
CA HIS A 27 -16.23 -2.39 1.11
C HIS A 27 -14.88 -3.10 1.01
N GLY A 28 -14.87 -4.32 0.50
CA GLY A 28 -13.65 -5.06 0.20
C GLY A 28 -12.99 -4.58 -1.08
N ILE A 29 -11.70 -4.26 -1.00
CA ILE A 29 -10.85 -3.92 -2.15
C ILE A 29 -9.94 -5.09 -2.43
N TYR A 30 -10.15 -5.76 -3.56
CA TYR A 30 -9.23 -6.75 -4.08
C TYR A 30 -8.34 -6.12 -5.15
N GLY A 31 -7.05 -5.93 -4.82
CA GLY A 31 -6.07 -5.38 -5.75
C GLY A 31 -6.39 -3.96 -6.21
N ARG A 32 -6.47 -3.74 -7.52
CA ARG A 32 -6.65 -2.42 -8.15
C ARG A 32 -7.48 -2.48 -9.43
N ARG A 33 -8.22 -1.42 -9.74
CA ARG A 33 -8.88 -1.21 -11.04
C ARG A 33 -7.90 -0.62 -12.04
N MET A 34 -7.14 -1.47 -12.72
CA MET A 34 -5.92 -1.06 -13.46
C MET A 34 -6.12 0.19 -14.33
N TYR A 35 -7.01 0.19 -15.32
CA TYR A 35 -7.13 1.32 -16.24
C TYR A 35 -7.58 2.62 -15.58
N GLU A 36 -8.70 2.59 -14.85
CA GLU A 36 -9.29 3.78 -14.23
C GLU A 36 -8.37 4.39 -13.16
N THR A 37 -7.80 3.55 -12.28
CA THR A 37 -6.98 4.04 -11.16
C THR A 37 -5.59 4.47 -11.61
N TRP A 38 -5.01 3.86 -12.65
CA TRP A 38 -3.75 4.33 -13.21
C TRP A 38 -3.89 5.70 -13.82
N TYR A 39 -4.96 5.96 -14.60
CA TYR A 39 -5.19 7.29 -15.15
C TYR A 39 -5.26 8.36 -14.04
N LYS A 40 -6.03 8.09 -12.98
CA LYS A 40 -6.14 9.00 -11.82
C LYS A 40 -4.79 9.21 -11.14
N MET A 41 -4.02 8.14 -10.89
CA MET A 41 -2.70 8.25 -10.28
C MET A 41 -1.71 9.03 -11.15
N THR A 42 -1.70 8.82 -12.46
CA THR A 42 -0.86 9.59 -13.39
C THR A 42 -1.21 11.07 -13.32
N GLN A 43 -2.50 11.43 -13.33
CA GLN A 43 -2.92 12.82 -13.19
C GLN A 43 -2.49 13.42 -11.85
N MET A 44 -2.58 12.67 -10.74
CA MET A 44 -2.08 13.13 -9.44
C MET A 44 -0.58 13.42 -9.46
N LEU A 45 0.22 12.58 -10.14
CA LEU A 45 1.67 12.81 -10.26
C LEU A 45 1.96 14.06 -11.09
N LEU A 46 1.27 14.25 -12.21
CA LEU A 46 1.42 15.42 -13.07
C LEU A 46 1.00 16.72 -12.37
N THR A 47 0.05 16.67 -11.43
CA THR A 47 -0.37 17.83 -10.63
C THR A 47 0.46 18.06 -9.37
N GLY A 48 1.58 17.33 -9.22
CA GLY A 48 2.57 17.58 -8.17
C GLY A 48 2.37 16.78 -6.88
N PHE A 49 1.65 15.66 -6.92
CA PHE A 49 1.61 14.73 -5.78
C PHE A 49 3.03 14.25 -5.44
N PRO A 50 3.52 14.46 -4.20
CA PRO A 50 4.93 14.24 -3.86
C PRO A 50 5.24 12.76 -3.57
N LEU A 51 5.15 11.91 -4.61
CA LEU A 51 5.38 10.46 -4.52
C LEU A 51 6.79 10.11 -3.99
N GLN A 52 7.78 10.96 -4.26
CA GLN A 52 9.16 10.75 -3.83
C GLN A 52 9.30 10.59 -2.32
N LYS A 53 8.39 11.14 -1.51
CA LYS A 53 8.42 11.02 -0.05
C LYS A 53 8.23 9.58 0.44
N VAL A 54 7.65 8.71 -0.38
CA VAL A 54 7.45 7.29 -0.03
C VAL A 54 8.71 6.46 -0.29
N LEU A 55 9.58 6.92 -1.20
CA LEU A 55 10.84 6.26 -1.54
C LEU A 55 11.87 6.59 -0.47
N THR A 56 12.18 5.62 0.37
CA THR A 56 13.09 5.82 1.50
C THR A 56 14.52 5.42 1.20
N HIS A 57 14.72 4.36 0.41
CA HIS A 57 16.04 3.82 0.11
C HIS A 57 16.12 3.32 -1.34
N GLN A 58 17.31 3.41 -1.90
CA GLN A 58 17.64 2.91 -3.23
C GLN A 58 18.97 2.15 -3.13
N PHE A 59 18.98 0.93 -3.65
CA PHE A 59 20.16 0.05 -3.66
C PHE A 59 20.53 -0.29 -5.11
N SER A 60 21.80 -0.63 -5.37
CA SER A 60 22.13 -1.37 -6.59
C SER A 60 21.39 -2.70 -6.60
N ILE A 61 21.09 -3.24 -7.78
CA ILE A 61 20.53 -4.58 -7.90
C ILE A 61 21.47 -5.64 -7.32
N ASP A 62 22.78 -5.42 -7.38
CA ASP A 62 23.77 -6.34 -6.82
C ASP A 62 23.66 -6.44 -5.28
N ASP A 63 23.18 -5.37 -4.64
CA ASP A 63 22.99 -5.26 -3.18
C ASP A 63 21.54 -5.56 -2.77
N PHE A 64 20.79 -6.34 -3.58
CA PHE A 64 19.38 -6.60 -3.30
C PHE A 64 19.16 -7.19 -1.89
N GLN A 65 20.09 -8.03 -1.41
CA GLN A 65 20.01 -8.71 -0.12
C GLN A 65 19.90 -7.71 1.03
N ASP A 66 20.74 -6.68 1.05
CA ASP A 66 20.72 -5.61 2.05
C ASP A 66 19.37 -4.86 2.03
N GLY A 67 18.82 -4.65 0.84
CA GLY A 67 17.50 -4.05 0.66
C GLY A 67 16.37 -4.91 1.28
N PHE A 68 16.44 -6.24 1.12
CA PHE A 68 15.47 -7.16 1.73
C PHE A 68 15.61 -7.24 3.25
N GLU A 69 16.84 -7.26 3.78
CA GLU A 69 17.10 -7.27 5.22
C GLU A 69 16.59 -5.99 5.89
N LEU A 70 16.82 -4.84 5.25
CA LEU A 70 16.27 -3.57 5.71
C LEU A 70 14.74 -3.58 5.72
N MET A 71 14.09 -4.11 4.67
CA MET A 71 12.63 -4.28 4.62
C MET A 71 12.12 -5.19 5.74
N ALA A 72 12.82 -6.28 6.03
CA ALA A 72 12.46 -7.22 7.10
C ALA A 72 12.59 -6.59 8.51
N SER A 73 13.54 -5.66 8.69
CA SER A 73 13.71 -4.92 9.96
C SER A 73 12.55 -3.96 10.27
N GLY A 74 11.76 -3.58 9.25
CA GLY A 74 10.68 -2.60 9.37
C GLY A 74 11.14 -1.13 9.47
N GLN A 75 12.44 -0.85 9.34
CA GLN A 75 13.01 0.51 9.41
C GLN A 75 13.06 1.21 8.03
N CYS A 76 12.09 0.97 7.16
CA CYS A 76 12.00 1.63 5.85
C CYS A 76 10.55 1.76 5.37
N GLY A 77 10.32 2.63 4.38
CA GLY A 77 9.03 2.80 3.71
C GLY A 77 8.95 2.00 2.41
N LYS A 78 9.55 2.53 1.35
CA LYS A 78 9.75 1.84 0.07
C LYS A 78 11.23 1.75 -0.26
N VAL A 79 11.65 0.56 -0.68
CA VAL A 79 12.97 0.28 -1.23
C VAL A 79 12.84 0.02 -2.74
N VAL A 80 13.77 0.56 -3.52
CA VAL A 80 13.87 0.36 -4.98
C VAL A 80 15.27 -0.13 -5.34
N CYS A 81 15.35 -1.20 -6.14
CA CYS A 81 16.61 -1.66 -6.73
C CYS A 81 16.85 -0.94 -8.06
N ASN A 82 18.03 -0.32 -8.19
CA ASN A 82 18.52 0.30 -9.42
C ASN A 82 19.23 -0.75 -10.29
N TRP A 83 18.94 -0.72 -11.59
CA TRP A 83 19.48 -1.65 -12.59
C TRP A 83 20.53 -1.01 -13.52
N THR A 84 20.84 0.27 -13.29
CA THR A 84 21.86 1.03 -14.02
C THR A 84 23.11 1.11 -13.17
#